data_AF-A0A7T1BYD5-F1
#
_entry.id   AF-A0A7T1BYD5-F1
#
_cell.length_a   1.000
_cell.length_b   1.000
_cell.length_c   1.000
_cell.angle_alpha   90.00
_cell.angle_beta   90.00
_cell.angle_gamma   90.00
#
_symmetry.space_group_name_H-M   'P 1'
#
loop_
_entity.id
_entity.type
_entity.pdbx_description
1 polymer ?
#
loop_
_entity_poly.entity_id
_entity_poly.type
_entity_poly.pdbx_seq_one_letter_code
_entity_poly.pdbx_strand_id
1 'polypeptide(L)'
;MTTTRATHRIDVEAKADAVYRIVADVGLWPLYFPPTVRAERLSWDGVEERIRIWAMADGELRTWQSRRRLHPAARRVEFEQERPRDPVAAMGGSWTLEERGEGCTVVLDHHYRAVDDDPARLARIARAVEHNSTAELDNLRRAVLRAGQEPELLFEFADTETVSGPPEEVYAFLYDAAKWPERIPHVAHVEVREDVLGLQHLRMDTRAPDGSVHTTVSGRVCEPGRRIVYKQTTLPPVLQAHNGEWLVEETGDGAVRVTARHQVILDPEGIAGLAEPPESLAAARDAVREALGANSRATMARARAFAEANRPRTPRHHTKGNTAMAELTLDELKRFLLSAAGDDESVELSGDILHVRLVDLGFDSLAVIDTLGRLERHFGVKLPEEATTEVETPADLLAAVNRQVAEAA
;
A
#
# COMPACT_ATOMS: atom_id res chain seq x y z
N MET A 1 12.08 19.29 -29.87
CA MET A 1 11.58 18.26 -28.94
C MET A 1 10.25 17.76 -29.46
N THR A 2 10.13 16.47 -29.71
CA THR A 2 9.00 15.89 -30.47
C THR A 2 8.08 15.15 -29.51
N THR A 3 6.87 15.68 -29.30
CA THR A 3 5.85 15.01 -28.48
C THR A 3 5.12 13.96 -29.33
N THR A 4 5.13 12.71 -28.86
CA THR A 4 4.36 11.61 -29.49
C THR A 4 2.96 11.60 -28.93
N ARG A 5 1.97 11.23 -29.75
CA ARG A 5 0.56 11.10 -29.36
C ARG A 5 0.05 9.71 -29.70
N ALA A 6 -0.80 9.16 -28.86
CA ALA A 6 -1.50 7.91 -29.09
C ALA A 6 -2.97 8.07 -28.66
N THR A 7 -3.87 7.35 -29.32
CA THR A 7 -5.29 7.36 -28.97
C THR A 7 -5.83 5.95 -29.01
N HIS A 8 -6.49 5.56 -27.92
CA HIS A 8 -7.17 4.27 -27.78
C HIS A 8 -8.66 4.51 -27.55
N ARG A 9 -9.49 3.59 -28.03
CA ARG A 9 -10.94 3.70 -27.95
C ARG A 9 -11.58 2.36 -27.66
N ILE A 10 -12.64 2.36 -26.86
CA ILE A 10 -13.49 1.19 -26.65
C ILE A 10 -14.96 1.63 -26.54
N ASP A 11 -15.87 0.80 -27.06
CA ASP A 11 -17.30 0.97 -26.86
C ASP A 11 -17.72 0.20 -25.58
N VAL A 12 -18.51 0.86 -24.73
CA VAL A 12 -19.02 0.32 -23.46
C VAL A 12 -20.54 0.37 -23.47
N GLU A 13 -21.18 -0.73 -23.08
CA GLU A 13 -22.63 -0.88 -22.99
C GLU A 13 -23.17 -0.27 -21.68
N ALA A 14 -22.82 0.98 -21.42
CA ALA A 14 -23.26 1.73 -20.24
C ALA A 14 -23.30 3.23 -20.52
N LYS A 15 -24.07 3.96 -19.69
CA LYS A 15 -24.17 5.41 -19.81
C LYS A 15 -22.84 6.09 -19.49
N ALA A 16 -22.51 7.12 -20.28
CA ALA A 16 -21.24 7.83 -20.17
C ALA A 16 -21.00 8.41 -18.75
N ASP A 17 -22.05 8.84 -18.05
CA ASP A 17 -21.92 9.36 -16.67
C ASP A 17 -21.49 8.27 -15.67
N ALA A 18 -21.95 7.03 -15.84
CA ALA A 18 -21.58 5.91 -14.97
C ALA A 18 -20.10 5.53 -15.15
N VAL A 19 -19.62 5.54 -16.40
CA VAL A 19 -18.21 5.30 -16.71
C VAL A 19 -17.34 6.49 -16.26
N TYR A 20 -17.80 7.73 -16.46
CA TYR A 20 -17.09 8.94 -16.04
C TYR A 20 -16.86 8.93 -14.52
N ARG A 21 -17.85 8.48 -13.73
CA ARG A 21 -17.71 8.35 -12.27
C ARG A 21 -16.50 7.48 -11.88
N ILE A 22 -16.28 6.34 -12.54
CA ILE A 22 -15.15 5.45 -12.24
C ILE A 22 -13.81 6.10 -12.61
N VAL A 23 -13.76 6.81 -13.74
CA VAL A 23 -12.55 7.53 -14.17
C VAL A 23 -12.25 8.71 -13.22
N ALA A 24 -13.28 9.45 -12.81
CA ALA A 24 -13.16 10.65 -12.00
C ALA A 24 -12.89 10.35 -10.52
N ASP A 25 -13.50 9.31 -9.94
CA ASP A 25 -13.33 8.96 -8.53
C ASP A 25 -12.17 7.98 -8.34
N VAL A 26 -11.01 8.50 -7.95
CA VAL A 26 -9.81 7.70 -7.71
C VAL A 26 -9.95 6.72 -6.54
N GLY A 27 -10.88 6.97 -5.60
CA GLY A 27 -11.14 6.05 -4.50
C GLY A 27 -11.69 4.70 -4.98
N LEU A 28 -12.29 4.68 -6.17
CA LEU A 28 -12.83 3.48 -6.80
C LEU A 28 -11.75 2.66 -7.53
N TRP A 29 -10.59 3.27 -7.83
CA TRP A 29 -9.61 2.64 -8.72
C TRP A 29 -9.03 1.32 -8.18
N PRO A 30 -8.74 1.16 -6.89
CA PRO A 30 -8.30 -0.12 -6.34
C PRO A 30 -9.30 -1.26 -6.55
N LEU A 31 -10.61 -0.97 -6.72
CA LEU A 31 -11.60 -2.00 -7.01
C LEU A 31 -11.66 -2.38 -8.49
N TYR A 32 -11.55 -1.40 -9.38
CA TYR A 32 -11.88 -1.59 -10.80
C TYR A 32 -10.68 -1.70 -11.74
N PHE A 33 -9.54 -1.14 -11.35
CA PHE A 33 -8.30 -1.25 -12.11
C PHE A 33 -7.38 -2.27 -11.43
N PRO A 34 -7.24 -3.49 -11.96
CA PRO A 34 -6.43 -4.55 -11.37
C PRO A 34 -5.02 -4.13 -10.96
N PRO A 35 -4.28 -3.31 -11.73
CA PRO A 35 -2.94 -2.87 -11.33
C PRO A 35 -2.94 -1.95 -10.10
N THR A 36 -3.96 -1.12 -9.92
CA THR A 36 -4.00 -0.10 -8.86
C THR A 36 -4.21 -0.75 -7.50
N VAL A 37 -3.22 -0.63 -6.62
CA VAL A 37 -3.27 -1.10 -5.22
C VAL A 37 -3.90 -0.04 -4.34
N ARG A 38 -3.57 1.23 -4.58
CA ARG A 38 -4.12 2.38 -3.87
C ARG A 38 -4.11 3.60 -4.79
N ALA A 39 -5.10 4.45 -4.68
CA ALA A 39 -5.05 5.80 -5.23
C ALA A 39 -5.71 6.75 -4.25
N GLU A 40 -5.16 7.95 -4.10
CA GLU A 40 -5.71 8.95 -3.18
C GLU A 40 -5.60 10.35 -3.74
N ARG A 41 -6.50 11.21 -3.27
CA ARG A 41 -6.47 12.64 -3.56
C ARG A 41 -5.66 13.37 -2.51
N LEU A 42 -4.65 14.12 -2.97
CA LEU A 42 -3.76 14.92 -2.14
C LEU A 42 -4.27 16.35 -1.98
N SER A 43 -4.82 16.93 -3.05
CA SER A 43 -5.40 18.27 -3.04
C SER A 43 -6.54 18.40 -4.04
N TRP A 44 -7.45 19.35 -3.79
CA TRP A 44 -8.59 19.68 -4.67
C TRP A 44 -8.91 21.17 -4.55
N ASP A 45 -9.10 21.85 -5.67
CA ASP A 45 -9.54 23.26 -5.69
C ASP A 45 -10.97 23.46 -6.26
N GLY A 46 -11.66 22.38 -6.60
CA GLY A 46 -12.97 22.42 -7.27
C GLY A 46 -12.92 22.08 -8.76
N VAL A 47 -11.74 22.14 -9.39
CA VAL A 47 -11.56 21.86 -10.82
C VAL A 47 -10.31 21.01 -11.09
N GLU A 48 -9.20 21.32 -10.44
CA GLU A 48 -7.95 20.56 -10.46
C GLU A 48 -7.73 19.79 -9.16
N GLU A 49 -7.24 18.56 -9.29
CA GLU A 49 -6.74 17.75 -8.18
C GLU A 49 -5.31 17.29 -8.45
N ARG A 50 -4.61 17.02 -7.35
CA ARG A 50 -3.39 16.22 -7.36
C ARG A 50 -3.71 14.90 -6.69
N ILE A 51 -3.26 13.81 -7.30
CA ILE A 51 -3.47 12.46 -6.80
C ILE A 51 -2.14 11.72 -6.70
N ARG A 52 -2.06 10.77 -5.76
CA ARG A 52 -0.99 9.79 -5.70
C ARG A 52 -1.57 8.41 -6.03
N ILE A 53 -0.86 7.66 -6.87
CA ILE A 53 -1.25 6.32 -7.29
C ILE A 53 -0.15 5.36 -6.88
N TRP A 54 -0.54 4.18 -6.41
CA TRP A 54 0.31 3.03 -6.21
C TRP A 54 -0.24 1.87 -7.02
N ALA A 55 0.56 1.32 -7.93
CA ALA A 55 0.12 0.27 -8.81
C ALA A 55 1.24 -0.73 -9.11
N MET A 56 0.84 -1.96 -9.42
CA MET A 56 1.72 -2.98 -9.96
C MET A 56 2.03 -2.68 -11.42
N ALA A 57 3.32 -2.56 -11.76
CA ALA A 57 3.80 -2.36 -13.12
C ALA A 57 5.06 -3.21 -13.33
N ASP A 58 5.07 -4.06 -14.37
CA ASP A 58 6.16 -5.00 -14.66
C ASP A 58 6.56 -5.90 -13.47
N GLY A 59 5.58 -6.29 -12.64
CA GLY A 59 5.81 -7.10 -11.44
C GLY A 59 6.44 -6.33 -10.26
N GLU A 60 6.46 -4.99 -10.32
CA GLU A 60 6.93 -4.13 -9.24
C GLU A 60 5.84 -3.18 -8.78
N LEU A 61 5.75 -2.97 -7.45
CA LEU A 61 4.87 -1.96 -6.90
C LEU A 61 5.54 -0.58 -7.04
N ARG A 62 4.92 0.31 -7.80
CA ARG A 62 5.43 1.66 -8.06
C ARG A 62 4.47 2.71 -7.54
N THR A 63 4.98 3.92 -7.34
CA THR A 63 4.17 5.10 -7.02
C THR A 63 4.54 6.31 -7.88
N TRP A 64 3.54 7.13 -8.18
CA TRP A 64 3.71 8.41 -8.85
C TRP A 64 2.57 9.37 -8.51
N GLN A 65 2.80 10.65 -8.79
CA GLN A 65 1.78 11.69 -8.71
C GLN A 65 1.28 12.10 -10.08
N SER A 66 0.00 12.43 -10.14
CA SER A 66 -0.65 12.97 -11.32
C SER A 66 -1.48 14.19 -10.95
N ARG A 67 -1.35 15.25 -11.74
CA ARG A 67 -2.26 16.39 -11.69
C ARG A 67 -3.39 16.13 -12.68
N ARG A 68 -4.63 16.27 -12.24
CA ARG A 68 -5.80 16.06 -13.09
C ARG A 68 -6.70 17.28 -13.11
N ARG A 69 -7.36 17.51 -14.24
CA ARG A 69 -8.41 18.52 -14.40
C ARG A 69 -9.69 17.82 -14.82
N LEU A 70 -10.74 18.01 -14.03
CA LEU A 70 -12.02 17.34 -14.24
C LEU A 70 -12.99 18.30 -14.91
N HIS A 71 -13.67 17.81 -15.96
CA HIS A 71 -14.71 18.52 -16.68
C HIS A 71 -16.00 17.68 -16.68
N PRO A 72 -16.79 17.68 -15.58
CA PRO A 72 -17.95 16.81 -15.45
C PRO A 72 -18.99 17.00 -16.56
N ALA A 73 -19.30 18.25 -16.91
CA ALA A 73 -20.28 18.56 -17.96
C ALA A 73 -19.85 18.07 -19.36
N ALA A 74 -18.54 17.97 -19.61
CA ALA A 74 -17.98 17.48 -20.87
C ALA A 74 -17.58 15.99 -20.78
N ARG A 75 -17.76 15.35 -19.62
CA ARG A 75 -17.26 14.00 -19.29
C ARG A 75 -15.82 13.78 -19.76
N ARG A 76 -14.96 14.71 -19.36
CA ARG A 76 -13.54 14.70 -19.71
C ARG A 76 -12.67 14.83 -18.48
N VAL A 77 -11.59 14.07 -18.42
CA VAL A 77 -10.57 14.17 -17.38
C VAL A 77 -9.21 14.28 -18.04
N GLU A 78 -8.55 15.42 -17.87
CA GLU A 78 -7.17 15.61 -18.32
C GLU A 78 -6.23 15.19 -17.19
N PHE A 79 -5.08 14.62 -17.53
CA PHE A 79 -4.09 14.20 -16.55
C PHE A 79 -2.67 14.45 -17.04
N GLU A 80 -1.77 14.75 -16.11
CA GLU A 80 -0.35 14.95 -16.36
C GLU A 80 0.47 14.35 -15.21
N GLN A 81 1.45 13.50 -15.50
CA GLN A 81 2.38 12.99 -14.51
C GLN A 81 3.33 14.10 -14.07
N GLU A 82 3.38 14.42 -12.77
CA GLU A 82 4.10 15.60 -12.29
C GLU A 82 5.62 15.45 -12.33
N ARG A 83 6.12 14.25 -12.01
CA ARG A 83 7.56 13.92 -12.00
C ARG A 83 7.80 12.63 -12.76
N PRO A 84 7.81 12.65 -14.10
CA PRO A 84 8.21 11.50 -14.90
C PRO A 84 9.64 11.06 -14.54
N ARG A 85 9.90 9.75 -14.57
CA ARG A 85 11.22 9.17 -14.36
C ARG A 85 11.71 8.52 -15.65
N ASP A 86 13.04 8.41 -15.81
CA ASP A 86 13.65 7.70 -16.93
C ASP A 86 12.96 6.33 -17.14
N PRO A 87 12.60 5.95 -18.39
CA PRO A 87 12.92 6.62 -19.66
C PRO A 87 12.00 7.77 -20.09
N VAL A 88 10.98 8.11 -19.29
CA VAL A 88 9.92 9.07 -19.64
C VAL A 88 10.33 10.49 -19.24
N ALA A 89 10.23 11.43 -20.18
CA ALA A 89 10.47 12.87 -19.95
C ALA A 89 9.18 13.69 -19.81
N ALA A 90 8.06 13.19 -20.33
CA ALA A 90 6.72 13.76 -20.19
C ALA A 90 5.69 12.66 -20.44
N MET A 91 4.59 12.67 -19.68
CA MET A 91 3.47 11.74 -19.83
C MET A 91 2.20 12.40 -19.33
N GLY A 92 1.23 12.52 -20.22
CA GLY A 92 -0.09 13.03 -19.90
C GLY A 92 -1.11 12.58 -20.92
N GLY A 93 -2.34 13.04 -20.78
CA GLY A 93 -3.42 12.56 -21.60
C GLY A 93 -4.79 13.10 -21.22
N SER A 94 -5.81 12.52 -21.84
CA SER A 94 -7.19 12.79 -21.48
C SER A 94 -8.09 11.60 -21.70
N TRP A 95 -8.99 11.40 -20.75
CA TRP A 95 -10.17 10.56 -20.90
C TRP A 95 -11.32 11.41 -21.44
N THR A 96 -12.02 10.95 -22.47
CA THR A 96 -13.25 11.56 -22.97
C THR A 96 -14.33 10.49 -23.14
N LEU A 97 -15.54 10.77 -22.68
CA LEU A 97 -16.66 9.83 -22.79
C LEU A 97 -17.78 10.41 -23.64
N GLU A 98 -17.98 9.79 -24.80
CA GLU A 98 -18.91 10.22 -25.83
C GLU A 98 -20.15 9.32 -25.81
N GLU A 99 -21.33 9.89 -25.56
CA GLU A 99 -22.58 9.12 -25.57
C GLU A 99 -22.87 8.54 -26.96
N ARG A 100 -23.33 7.27 -26.99
CA ARG A 100 -23.68 6.56 -28.23
C ARG A 100 -24.87 5.63 -28.00
N GLY A 101 -26.06 6.10 -28.34
CA GLY A 101 -27.30 5.31 -28.20
C GLY A 101 -27.54 4.88 -26.76
N GLU A 102 -27.52 3.57 -26.51
CA GLU A 102 -27.69 3.01 -25.17
C GLU A 102 -26.39 2.96 -24.34
N GLY A 103 -25.22 3.09 -24.99
CA GLY A 103 -23.89 3.05 -24.36
C GLY A 103 -23.07 4.34 -24.56
N CYS A 104 -21.74 4.20 -24.51
CA CYS A 104 -20.80 5.27 -24.81
C CYS A 104 -19.50 4.75 -25.44
N THR A 105 -18.81 5.61 -26.17
CA THR A 105 -17.42 5.39 -26.59
C THR A 105 -16.50 6.07 -25.59
N VAL A 106 -15.54 5.33 -25.03
CA VAL A 106 -14.48 5.87 -24.17
C VAL A 106 -13.25 6.09 -25.01
N VAL A 107 -12.69 7.29 -24.95
CA VAL A 107 -11.47 7.68 -25.65
C VAL A 107 -10.40 7.98 -24.62
N LEU A 108 -9.25 7.34 -24.77
CA LEU A 108 -8.05 7.58 -23.96
C LEU A 108 -6.95 8.11 -24.88
N ASP A 109 -6.68 9.40 -24.77
CA ASP A 109 -5.58 10.05 -25.46
C ASP A 109 -4.36 10.11 -24.55
N HIS A 110 -3.19 9.82 -25.12
CA HIS A 110 -1.90 9.99 -24.49
C HIS A 110 -1.03 10.95 -25.29
N HIS A 111 -0.19 11.69 -24.58
CA HIS A 111 0.96 12.37 -25.14
C HIS A 111 2.19 12.11 -24.27
N TYR A 112 3.32 11.83 -24.89
CA TYR A 112 4.53 11.45 -24.17
C TYR A 112 5.81 11.77 -24.93
N ARG A 113 6.92 11.79 -24.19
CA ARG A 113 8.26 12.02 -24.71
C ARG A 113 9.29 11.17 -23.96
N ALA A 114 10.31 10.71 -24.66
CA ALA A 114 11.46 10.05 -24.05
C ALA A 114 12.50 11.07 -23.57
N VAL A 115 13.26 10.72 -22.53
CA VAL A 115 14.47 11.48 -22.15
C VAL A 115 15.41 11.53 -23.36
N ASP A 116 15.99 12.71 -23.60
CA ASP A 116 16.88 13.03 -24.73
C ASP A 116 16.29 12.80 -26.13
N ASP A 117 14.96 12.67 -26.25
CA ASP A 117 14.29 12.27 -27.49
C ASP A 117 14.86 10.94 -28.07
N ASP A 118 15.38 10.05 -27.20
CA ASP A 118 16.03 8.80 -27.61
C ASP A 118 15.03 7.82 -28.28
N PRO A 119 15.29 7.35 -29.52
CA PRO A 119 14.36 6.49 -30.25
C PRO A 119 14.09 5.14 -29.60
N ALA A 120 15.07 4.53 -28.93
CA ALA A 120 14.91 3.22 -28.30
C ALA A 120 14.07 3.32 -27.03
N ARG A 121 14.32 4.35 -26.21
CA ARG A 121 13.49 4.74 -25.06
C ARG A 121 12.06 5.06 -25.51
N LEU A 122 11.90 5.86 -26.56
CA LEU A 122 10.58 6.19 -27.10
C LEU A 122 9.81 4.95 -27.56
N ALA A 123 10.46 4.02 -28.26
CA ALA A 123 9.84 2.76 -28.68
C ALA A 123 9.42 1.90 -27.48
N ARG A 124 10.18 1.91 -26.38
CA ARG A 124 9.81 1.23 -25.13
C ARG A 124 8.58 1.88 -24.49
N ILE A 125 8.53 3.21 -24.42
CA ILE A 125 7.38 3.95 -23.89
C ILE A 125 6.14 3.67 -24.74
N ALA A 126 6.25 3.72 -26.07
CA ALA A 126 5.13 3.46 -26.97
C ALA A 126 4.51 2.07 -26.76
N ARG A 127 5.33 1.02 -26.57
CA ARG A 127 4.84 -0.33 -26.25
C ARG A 127 4.13 -0.40 -24.91
N ALA A 128 4.68 0.27 -23.88
CA ALA A 128 4.06 0.32 -22.57
C ALA A 128 2.71 1.07 -22.60
N VAL A 129 2.64 2.20 -23.30
CA VAL A 129 1.40 2.97 -23.50
C VAL A 129 0.36 2.13 -24.23
N GLU A 130 0.74 1.43 -25.31
CA GLU A 130 -0.18 0.56 -26.06
C GLU A 130 -0.78 -0.55 -25.18
N HIS A 131 0.09 -1.26 -24.45
CA HIS A 131 -0.31 -2.37 -23.60
C HIS A 131 -1.20 -1.90 -22.45
N ASN A 132 -0.78 -0.85 -21.73
CA ASN A 132 -1.50 -0.35 -20.56
C ASN A 132 -2.83 0.27 -20.96
N SER A 133 -2.88 1.07 -22.04
CA SER A 133 -4.11 1.73 -22.48
C SER A 133 -5.19 0.71 -22.87
N THR A 134 -4.81 -0.31 -23.62
CA THR A 134 -5.73 -1.39 -24.01
C THR A 134 -6.24 -2.14 -22.79
N ALA A 135 -5.34 -2.52 -21.87
CA ALA A 135 -5.71 -3.22 -20.65
C ALA A 135 -6.60 -2.36 -19.73
N GLU A 136 -6.31 -1.07 -19.56
CA GLU A 136 -7.11 -0.14 -18.76
C GLU A 136 -8.52 0.03 -19.33
N LEU A 137 -8.66 0.17 -20.65
CA LEU A 137 -9.97 0.28 -21.30
C LEU A 137 -10.79 -1.01 -21.16
N ASP A 138 -10.17 -2.18 -21.29
CA ASP A 138 -10.83 -3.47 -21.07
C ASP A 138 -11.26 -3.65 -19.61
N ASN A 139 -10.41 -3.23 -18.66
CA ASN A 139 -10.72 -3.25 -17.24
C ASN A 139 -11.89 -2.31 -16.91
N LEU A 140 -11.89 -1.10 -17.47
CA LEU A 140 -12.98 -0.14 -17.31
C LEU A 140 -14.29 -0.69 -17.87
N ARG A 141 -14.29 -1.31 -19.07
CA ARG A 141 -15.48 -1.94 -19.64
C ARG A 141 -16.05 -3.01 -18.71
N ARG A 142 -15.20 -3.89 -18.18
CA ARG A 142 -15.60 -4.93 -17.23
C ARG A 142 -16.11 -4.35 -15.91
N ALA A 143 -15.44 -3.34 -15.39
CA ALA A 143 -15.83 -2.65 -14.17
C ALA A 143 -17.24 -2.05 -14.25
N VAL A 144 -17.57 -1.41 -15.36
CA VAL A 144 -18.87 -0.77 -15.51
C VAL A 144 -19.99 -1.80 -15.65
N LEU A 145 -19.75 -2.92 -16.33
CA LEU A 145 -20.71 -4.03 -16.39
C LEU A 145 -20.97 -4.60 -14.99
N ARG A 146 -19.92 -4.74 -14.17
CA ARG A 146 -20.03 -5.16 -12.77
C ARG A 146 -20.78 -4.14 -11.92
N ALA A 147 -20.65 -2.84 -12.23
CA ALA A 147 -21.28 -1.79 -11.44
C ALA A 147 -22.81 -1.83 -11.41
N GLY A 148 -23.44 -2.44 -12.42
CA GLY A 148 -24.88 -2.71 -12.38
C GLY A 148 -25.30 -3.79 -11.37
N GLN A 149 -24.38 -4.66 -10.97
CA GLN A 149 -24.59 -5.81 -10.05
C GLN A 149 -23.92 -5.61 -8.69
N GLU A 150 -23.18 -4.51 -8.52
CA GLU A 150 -22.41 -4.17 -7.32
C GLU A 150 -23.15 -4.34 -5.99
N PRO A 151 -24.42 -3.89 -5.83
CA PRO A 151 -25.09 -3.96 -4.53
C PRO A 151 -25.22 -5.39 -3.97
N GLU A 152 -25.18 -6.41 -4.84
CA GLU A 152 -25.26 -7.81 -4.45
C GLU A 152 -23.89 -8.48 -4.32
N LEU A 153 -22.88 -8.01 -5.07
CA LEU A 153 -21.55 -8.64 -5.17
C LEU A 153 -20.46 -7.98 -4.34
N LEU A 154 -20.57 -6.67 -4.12
CA LEU A 154 -19.63 -5.88 -3.33
C LEU A 154 -20.06 -5.84 -1.88
N PHE A 155 -19.14 -6.17 -0.98
CA PHE A 155 -19.37 -6.00 0.45
C PHE A 155 -18.09 -5.66 1.19
N GLU A 156 -18.28 -5.02 2.35
CA GLU A 156 -17.21 -4.55 3.22
C GLU A 156 -17.47 -5.03 4.64
N PHE A 157 -16.40 -5.30 5.37
CA PHE A 157 -16.46 -5.63 6.78
C PHE A 157 -15.14 -5.29 7.48
N ALA A 158 -15.20 -5.19 8.80
CA ALA A 158 -14.03 -5.00 9.64
C ALA A 158 -14.10 -5.88 10.89
N ASP A 159 -12.95 -6.40 11.30
CA ASP A 159 -12.73 -6.98 12.63
C ASP A 159 -11.81 -6.04 13.42
N THR A 160 -11.97 -5.97 14.74
CA THR A 160 -11.17 -5.08 15.58
C THR A 160 -10.75 -5.78 16.87
N GLU A 161 -9.53 -5.50 17.32
CA GLU A 161 -8.95 -6.03 18.55
C GLU A 161 -8.29 -4.89 19.35
N THR A 162 -8.42 -4.95 20.67
CA THR A 162 -7.73 -4.04 21.59
C THR A 162 -6.45 -4.70 22.08
N VAL A 163 -5.34 -4.02 21.84
CA VAL A 163 -4.00 -4.46 22.24
C VAL A 163 -3.52 -3.60 23.39
N SER A 164 -3.00 -4.30 24.39
CA SER A 164 -2.41 -3.70 25.56
C SER A 164 -0.90 -3.63 25.32
N GLY A 165 -0.39 -2.60 24.64
CA GLY A 165 1.03 -2.54 24.29
C GLY A 165 1.37 -1.35 23.40
N PRO A 166 2.66 -1.13 23.12
CA PRO A 166 3.12 -0.10 22.20
C PRO A 166 2.55 -0.29 20.77
N PRO A 167 1.97 0.75 20.13
CA PRO A 167 1.46 0.65 18.76
C PRO A 167 2.56 0.35 17.74
N GLU A 168 3.80 0.79 18.00
CA GLU A 168 4.95 0.50 17.15
C GLU A 168 5.25 -0.99 17.04
N GLU A 169 5.10 -1.77 18.12
CA GLU A 169 5.29 -3.23 18.09
C GLU A 169 4.20 -3.92 17.30
N VAL A 170 2.96 -3.44 17.42
CA VAL A 170 1.83 -3.97 16.65
C VAL A 170 2.02 -3.70 15.17
N TYR A 171 2.38 -2.46 14.82
CA TYR A 171 2.66 -2.10 13.43
C TYR A 171 3.85 -2.89 12.89
N ALA A 172 4.94 -3.00 13.65
CA ALA A 172 6.13 -3.74 13.25
C ALA A 172 5.83 -5.23 12.99
N PHE A 173 4.96 -5.84 13.81
CA PHE A 173 4.51 -7.21 13.58
C PHE A 173 3.79 -7.38 12.23
N LEU A 174 2.87 -6.45 11.90
CA LEU A 174 2.09 -6.49 10.66
C LEU A 174 2.92 -6.16 9.42
N TYR A 175 3.85 -5.22 9.57
CA TYR A 175 4.76 -4.78 8.52
C TYR A 175 5.79 -5.85 8.18
N ASP A 176 6.41 -6.50 9.18
CA ASP A 176 7.47 -7.50 9.02
C ASP A 176 6.91 -8.89 8.70
N ALA A 177 6.22 -8.98 7.56
CA ALA A 177 5.55 -10.20 7.10
C ALA A 177 6.52 -11.33 6.76
N ALA A 178 7.79 -11.03 6.45
CA ALA A 178 8.81 -12.03 6.22
C ALA A 178 8.99 -12.98 7.42
N LYS A 179 8.72 -12.50 8.65
CA LYS A 179 8.77 -13.30 9.88
C LYS A 179 7.47 -13.99 10.23
N TRP A 180 6.41 -13.84 9.42
CA TRP A 180 5.12 -14.50 9.70
C TRP A 180 5.19 -16.03 9.74
N PRO A 181 6.01 -16.74 8.95
CA PRO A 181 6.15 -18.20 9.09
C PRO A 181 6.61 -18.64 10.49
N GLU A 182 7.37 -17.80 11.20
CA GLU A 182 7.83 -18.06 12.56
C GLU A 182 6.81 -17.64 13.63
N ARG A 183 5.91 -16.71 13.27
CA ARG A 183 5.00 -16.02 14.22
C ARG A 183 3.55 -16.48 14.12
N ILE A 184 3.13 -16.99 12.97
CA ILE A 184 1.74 -17.31 12.63
C ILE A 184 1.66 -18.78 12.17
N PRO A 185 1.10 -19.70 12.97
CA PRO A 185 1.20 -21.15 12.71
C PRO A 185 0.65 -21.65 11.37
N HIS A 186 -0.34 -20.97 10.78
CA HIS A 186 -0.95 -21.37 9.50
C HIS A 186 -0.25 -20.76 8.28
N VAL A 187 0.76 -19.92 8.48
CA VAL A 187 1.58 -19.35 7.40
C VAL A 187 2.75 -20.29 7.14
N ALA A 188 2.77 -20.93 5.97
CA ALA A 188 3.75 -21.95 5.63
C ALA A 188 5.03 -21.33 5.03
N HIS A 189 4.88 -20.32 4.17
CA HIS A 189 5.99 -19.66 3.49
C HIS A 189 5.62 -18.21 3.15
N VAL A 190 6.60 -17.32 3.21
CA VAL A 190 6.46 -15.91 2.83
C VAL A 190 7.68 -15.44 2.06
N GLU A 191 7.45 -14.72 0.97
CA GLU A 191 8.43 -13.91 0.26
C GLU A 191 7.96 -12.46 0.25
N VAL A 192 8.83 -11.55 0.74
CA VAL A 192 8.60 -10.10 0.69
C VAL A 192 9.68 -9.49 -0.18
N ARG A 193 9.27 -8.69 -1.17
CA ARG A 193 10.17 -7.79 -1.90
C ARG A 193 9.78 -6.35 -1.59
N GLU A 194 10.75 -5.54 -1.23
CA GLU A 194 10.57 -4.14 -0.84
C GLU A 194 11.71 -3.29 -1.41
N ASP A 195 11.64 -3.02 -2.71
CA ASP A 195 12.68 -2.23 -3.41
C ASP A 195 12.62 -0.75 -2.99
N VAL A 196 11.43 -0.29 -2.63
CA VAL A 196 11.15 1.03 -2.08
C VAL A 196 10.52 0.84 -0.70
N LEU A 197 11.10 1.47 0.31
CA LEU A 197 10.62 1.37 1.69
C LEU A 197 9.14 1.78 1.76
N GLY A 198 8.33 0.96 2.42
CA GLY A 198 6.89 1.10 2.54
C GLY A 198 6.10 0.48 1.39
N LEU A 199 6.73 0.05 0.29
CA LEU A 199 6.07 -0.57 -0.86
C LEU A 199 6.47 -2.04 -0.96
N GLN A 200 5.60 -2.91 -0.45
CA GLN A 200 5.90 -4.34 -0.34
C GLN A 200 5.11 -5.14 -1.35
N HIS A 201 5.80 -6.02 -2.05
CA HIS A 201 5.19 -7.13 -2.78
C HIS A 201 5.29 -8.39 -1.91
N LEU A 202 4.14 -8.89 -1.47
CA LEU A 202 4.02 -10.03 -0.56
C LEU A 202 3.47 -11.23 -1.32
N ARG A 203 4.23 -12.32 -1.37
CA ARG A 203 3.74 -13.65 -1.74
C ARG A 203 3.70 -14.51 -0.48
N MET A 204 2.57 -15.15 -0.22
CA MET A 204 2.36 -15.93 1.00
C MET A 204 1.60 -17.22 0.70
N ASP A 205 2.10 -18.33 1.24
CA ASP A 205 1.41 -19.62 1.25
C ASP A 205 0.79 -19.87 2.62
N THR A 206 -0.53 -20.07 2.65
CA THR A 206 -1.28 -20.38 3.88
C THR A 206 -1.82 -21.80 3.81
N ARG A 207 -1.78 -22.51 4.94
CA ARG A 207 -2.35 -23.85 5.07
C ARG A 207 -3.75 -23.78 5.65
N ALA A 208 -4.73 -24.29 4.91
CA ALA A 208 -6.10 -24.41 5.38
C ALA A 208 -6.26 -25.61 6.34
N PRO A 209 -7.35 -25.68 7.15
CA PRO A 209 -7.59 -26.78 8.08
C PRO A 209 -7.67 -28.16 7.43
N ASP A 210 -8.07 -28.24 6.16
CA ASP A 210 -8.12 -29.47 5.35
C ASP A 210 -6.74 -29.93 4.85
N GLY A 211 -5.69 -29.16 5.15
CA GLY A 211 -4.31 -29.42 4.76
C GLY A 211 -3.91 -28.87 3.39
N SER A 212 -4.86 -28.30 2.62
CA SER A 212 -4.57 -27.64 1.36
C SER A 212 -3.72 -26.38 1.57
N VAL A 213 -2.93 -26.02 0.56
CA VAL A 213 -2.06 -24.83 0.57
C VAL A 213 -2.57 -23.85 -0.47
N HIS A 214 -2.79 -22.61 -0.04
CA HIS A 214 -3.22 -21.53 -0.90
C HIS A 214 -2.14 -20.47 -0.99
N THR A 215 -1.69 -20.20 -2.21
CA THR A 215 -0.82 -19.07 -2.50
C THR A 215 -1.66 -17.81 -2.71
N THR A 216 -1.27 -16.74 -2.02
CA THR A 216 -1.78 -15.39 -2.27
C THR A 216 -0.62 -14.46 -2.62
N VAL A 217 -0.91 -13.49 -3.49
CA VAL A 217 0.05 -12.44 -3.85
C VAL A 217 -0.64 -11.10 -3.67
N SER A 218 0.02 -10.14 -3.03
CA SER A 218 -0.50 -8.80 -2.80
C SER A 218 0.56 -7.72 -2.91
N GLY A 219 0.12 -6.54 -3.35
CA GLY A 219 0.86 -5.29 -3.15
C GLY A 219 0.39 -4.63 -1.85
N ARG A 220 1.32 -4.12 -1.04
CA ARG A 220 1.05 -3.42 0.22
C ARG A 220 1.70 -2.03 0.22
N VAL A 221 0.92 -1.03 0.59
CA VAL A 221 1.34 0.36 0.81
C VAL A 221 1.29 0.63 2.31
N CYS A 222 2.47 0.77 2.90
CA CYS A 222 2.68 0.84 4.34
C CYS A 222 2.95 2.29 4.75
N GLU A 223 2.04 2.86 5.55
CA GLU A 223 2.24 4.13 6.25
C GLU A 223 2.71 3.84 7.68
N PRO A 224 3.97 4.16 8.00
CA PRO A 224 4.59 3.71 9.23
C PRO A 224 3.83 4.10 10.50
N GLY A 225 3.65 3.12 11.39
CA GLY A 225 3.00 3.31 12.69
C GLY A 225 1.48 3.48 12.63
N ARG A 226 0.87 3.54 11.44
CA ARG A 226 -0.54 3.87 11.28
C ARG A 226 -1.33 2.85 10.48
N ARG A 227 -0.98 2.61 9.21
CA ARG A 227 -1.79 1.74 8.35
C ARG A 227 -0.98 0.99 7.31
N ILE A 228 -1.53 -0.15 6.88
CA ILE A 228 -1.03 -0.92 5.75
C ILE A 228 -2.23 -1.25 4.86
N VAL A 229 -2.32 -0.56 3.72
CA VAL A 229 -3.33 -0.85 2.69
C VAL A 229 -2.78 -1.90 1.75
N TYR A 230 -3.56 -2.90 1.39
CA TYR A 230 -3.11 -3.95 0.47
C TYR A 230 -4.20 -4.35 -0.52
N LYS A 231 -3.75 -4.90 -1.64
CA LYS A 231 -4.61 -5.49 -2.66
C LYS A 231 -4.05 -6.84 -3.08
N GLN A 232 -4.89 -7.87 -3.08
CA GLN A 232 -4.52 -9.15 -3.67
C GLN A 232 -4.56 -9.08 -5.20
N THR A 233 -3.45 -9.47 -5.82
CA THR A 233 -3.29 -9.53 -7.28
C THR A 233 -3.43 -10.94 -7.84
N THR A 234 -3.16 -11.96 -7.00
CA THR A 234 -3.57 -13.34 -7.26
C THR A 234 -4.72 -13.68 -6.33
N LEU A 235 -5.92 -13.80 -6.90
CA LEU A 235 -7.18 -13.97 -6.18
C LEU A 235 -7.61 -15.45 -6.16
N PRO A 236 -8.29 -15.90 -5.09
CA PRO A 236 -9.08 -17.14 -5.14
C PRO A 236 -10.16 -17.06 -6.24
N PRO A 237 -10.57 -18.18 -6.85
CA PRO A 237 -11.53 -18.20 -7.96
C PRO A 237 -12.88 -17.55 -7.66
N VAL A 238 -13.27 -17.46 -6.37
CA VAL A 238 -14.55 -16.90 -5.95
C VAL A 238 -14.57 -15.38 -5.88
N LEU A 239 -13.43 -14.70 -6.12
CA LEU A 239 -13.28 -13.25 -5.96
C LEU A 239 -12.85 -12.58 -7.26
N GLN A 240 -13.50 -11.47 -7.60
CA GLN A 240 -13.06 -10.56 -8.68
C GLN A 240 -12.16 -9.43 -8.16
N ALA A 241 -12.25 -9.09 -6.88
CA ALA A 241 -11.40 -8.13 -6.21
C ALA A 241 -11.34 -8.39 -4.70
N HIS A 242 -10.18 -8.13 -4.10
CA HIS A 242 -10.01 -8.12 -2.65
C HIS A 242 -8.96 -7.08 -2.26
N ASN A 243 -9.46 -6.02 -1.62
CA ASN A 243 -8.65 -5.00 -0.98
C ASN A 243 -8.78 -5.15 0.53
N GLY A 244 -7.72 -4.85 1.25
CA GLY A 244 -7.79 -4.79 2.70
C GLY A 244 -6.90 -3.73 3.30
N GLU A 245 -7.13 -3.48 4.58
CA GLU A 245 -6.41 -2.48 5.34
C GLU A 245 -6.16 -2.99 6.75
N TRP A 246 -4.94 -2.83 7.22
CA TRP A 246 -4.62 -2.87 8.64
C TRP A 246 -4.53 -1.43 9.14
N LEU A 247 -5.22 -1.13 10.24
CA LEU A 247 -5.19 0.16 10.89
C LEU A 247 -4.78 -0.02 12.35
N VAL A 248 -3.82 0.78 12.80
CA VAL A 248 -3.30 0.81 14.18
C VAL A 248 -3.53 2.21 14.72
N GLU A 249 -4.31 2.32 15.80
CA GLU A 249 -4.67 3.60 16.41
C GLU A 249 -4.44 3.55 17.91
N GLU A 250 -3.78 4.56 18.47
CA GLU A 250 -3.80 4.78 19.91
C GLU A 250 -5.19 5.25 20.36
N THR A 251 -5.71 4.65 21.43
CA THR A 251 -6.94 5.07 22.08
C THR A 251 -6.63 6.02 23.25
N GLY A 252 -7.59 6.86 23.62
CA GLY A 252 -7.38 7.92 24.63
C GLY A 252 -7.04 7.43 26.05
N ASP A 253 -7.12 6.13 26.30
CA ASP A 253 -6.74 5.44 27.53
C ASP A 253 -5.35 4.78 27.46
N GLY A 254 -4.60 4.99 26.37
CA GLY A 254 -3.25 4.45 26.16
C GLY A 254 -3.23 2.98 25.70
N ALA A 255 -4.38 2.41 25.34
CA ALA A 255 -4.44 1.15 24.61
C ALA A 255 -4.29 1.38 23.09
N VAL A 256 -4.15 0.29 22.34
CA VAL A 256 -4.04 0.34 20.87
C VAL A 256 -5.23 -0.42 20.28
N ARG A 257 -5.94 0.20 19.35
CA ARG A 257 -6.97 -0.44 18.55
C ARG A 257 -6.38 -0.86 17.22
N VAL A 258 -6.48 -2.15 16.92
CA VAL A 258 -6.08 -2.73 15.65
C VAL A 258 -7.33 -3.12 14.89
N THR A 259 -7.47 -2.64 13.66
CA THR A 259 -8.61 -2.96 12.81
C THR A 259 -8.12 -3.58 11.50
N ALA A 260 -8.73 -4.71 11.12
CA ALA A 260 -8.56 -5.33 9.82
C ALA A 260 -9.83 -5.08 8.99
N ARG A 261 -9.73 -4.30 7.91
CA ARG A 261 -10.82 -4.04 6.97
C ARG A 261 -10.64 -4.85 5.71
N HIS A 262 -11.75 -5.26 5.12
CA HIS A 262 -11.80 -5.96 3.84
C HIS A 262 -12.90 -5.37 2.97
N GLN A 263 -12.60 -5.22 1.69
CA GLN A 263 -13.54 -4.85 0.64
C GLN A 263 -13.40 -5.87 -0.48
N VAL A 264 -14.51 -6.54 -0.81
CA VAL A 264 -14.51 -7.75 -1.63
C VAL A 264 -15.59 -7.65 -2.70
N ILE A 265 -15.26 -8.07 -3.93
CA ILE A 265 -16.22 -8.31 -5.00
C ILE A 265 -16.24 -9.82 -5.29
N LEU A 266 -17.39 -10.46 -5.14
CA LEU A 266 -17.58 -11.87 -5.50
C LEU A 266 -17.53 -12.09 -7.02
N ASP A 267 -17.11 -13.30 -7.41
CA ASP A 267 -17.15 -13.77 -8.79
C ASP A 267 -18.26 -14.82 -8.99
N PRO A 268 -19.45 -14.45 -9.51
CA PRO A 268 -20.53 -15.41 -9.71
C PRO A 268 -20.14 -16.58 -10.62
N GLU A 269 -19.36 -16.34 -11.68
CA GLU A 269 -18.91 -17.38 -12.60
C GLU A 269 -17.90 -18.31 -11.91
N GLY A 270 -16.94 -17.74 -11.20
CA GLY A 270 -15.97 -18.50 -10.41
C GLY A 270 -16.61 -19.32 -9.29
N ILE A 271 -17.63 -18.78 -8.63
CA ILE A 271 -18.45 -19.49 -7.62
C ILE A 271 -19.20 -20.66 -8.27
N ALA A 272 -19.85 -20.44 -9.41
CA ALA A 272 -20.58 -21.49 -10.13
C ALA A 272 -19.65 -22.62 -10.63
N GLY A 273 -18.36 -22.32 -10.85
CA GLY A 273 -17.35 -23.27 -11.28
C GLY A 273 -16.74 -24.12 -10.15
N LEU A 274 -17.10 -23.92 -8.89
CA LEU A 274 -16.63 -24.74 -7.78
C LEU A 274 -17.16 -26.17 -7.88
N ALA A 275 -16.43 -27.14 -7.31
CA ALA A 275 -16.88 -28.52 -7.22
C ALA A 275 -18.18 -28.65 -6.40
N GLU A 276 -18.28 -27.86 -5.32
CA GLU A 276 -19.46 -27.75 -4.45
C GLU A 276 -19.80 -26.26 -4.28
N PRO A 277 -20.56 -25.66 -5.21
CA PRO A 277 -20.92 -24.25 -5.11
C PRO A 277 -21.89 -24.02 -3.93
N PRO A 278 -21.74 -22.91 -3.19
CA PRO A 278 -22.70 -22.50 -2.18
C PRO A 278 -24.12 -22.37 -2.75
N GLU A 279 -25.13 -22.60 -1.91
CA GLU A 279 -26.55 -22.58 -2.31
C GLU A 279 -27.03 -21.21 -2.83
N SER A 280 -26.31 -20.12 -2.50
CA SER A 280 -26.62 -18.77 -2.97
C SER A 280 -25.39 -17.85 -2.88
N LEU A 281 -25.46 -16.69 -3.54
CA LEU A 281 -24.47 -15.62 -3.39
C LEU A 281 -24.37 -15.10 -1.95
N ALA A 282 -25.48 -15.11 -1.20
CA ALA A 282 -25.47 -14.76 0.21
C ALA A 282 -24.65 -15.76 1.04
N ALA A 283 -24.83 -17.06 0.80
CA ALA A 283 -24.03 -18.10 1.43
C ALA A 283 -22.54 -17.99 1.05
N ALA A 284 -22.24 -17.66 -0.21
CA ALA A 284 -20.87 -17.40 -0.65
C ALA A 284 -20.25 -16.19 0.06
N ARG A 285 -21.01 -15.09 0.21
CA ARG A 285 -20.60 -13.90 0.96
C ARG A 285 -20.27 -14.24 2.42
N ASP A 286 -21.14 -14.99 3.10
CA ASP A 286 -20.95 -15.38 4.49
C ASP A 286 -19.70 -16.26 4.66
N ALA A 287 -19.50 -17.22 3.75
CA ALA A 287 -18.31 -18.07 3.74
C ALA A 287 -17.02 -17.27 3.53
N VAL A 288 -16.99 -16.35 2.56
CA VAL A 288 -15.83 -15.49 2.30
C VAL A 288 -15.55 -14.56 3.49
N ARG A 289 -16.59 -13.95 4.07
CA ARG A 289 -16.48 -13.11 5.26
C ARG A 289 -15.85 -13.87 6.43
N GLU A 290 -16.32 -15.10 6.69
CA GLU A 290 -15.80 -15.87 7.80
C GLU A 290 -14.37 -16.33 7.56
N ALA A 291 -14.04 -16.79 6.35
CA ALA A 291 -12.68 -17.22 6.01
C ALA A 291 -11.65 -16.08 6.14
N LEU A 292 -11.93 -14.92 5.54
CA LEU A 292 -11.06 -13.74 5.63
C LEU A 292 -11.01 -13.20 7.07
N GLY A 293 -12.15 -13.19 7.75
CA GLY A 293 -12.27 -12.77 9.15
C GLY A 293 -11.45 -13.59 10.12
N ALA A 294 -11.58 -14.91 10.05
CA ALA A 294 -10.86 -15.83 10.90
C ALA A 294 -9.34 -15.67 10.72
N ASN A 295 -8.87 -15.50 9.48
CA ASN A 295 -7.46 -15.24 9.19
C ASN A 295 -6.97 -13.92 9.80
N SER A 296 -7.76 -12.84 9.64
CA SER A 296 -7.41 -11.53 10.17
C SER A 296 -7.41 -11.50 11.70
N ARG A 297 -8.43 -12.08 12.35
CA ARG A 297 -8.51 -12.21 13.81
C ARG A 297 -7.35 -13.05 14.36
N ALA A 298 -6.97 -14.15 13.70
CA ALA A 298 -5.82 -14.95 14.10
C ALA A 298 -4.50 -14.16 14.02
N THR A 299 -4.35 -13.32 12.99
CA THR A 299 -3.18 -12.45 12.83
C THR A 299 -3.12 -11.36 13.90
N MET A 300 -4.25 -10.68 14.18
CA MET A 300 -4.32 -9.66 15.23
C MET A 300 -4.05 -10.24 16.61
N ALA A 301 -4.55 -11.44 16.91
CA ALA A 301 -4.26 -12.11 18.17
C ALA A 301 -2.76 -12.39 18.37
N ARG A 302 -2.03 -12.69 17.28
CA ARG A 302 -0.57 -12.87 17.33
C ARG A 302 0.16 -11.54 17.48
N ALA A 303 -0.26 -10.51 16.76
CA ALA A 303 0.28 -9.16 16.90
C ALA A 303 0.07 -8.63 18.33
N ARG A 304 -1.10 -8.87 18.91
CA ARG A 304 -1.44 -8.56 20.30
C ARG A 304 -0.48 -9.22 21.27
N ALA A 305 -0.33 -10.55 21.18
CA ALA A 305 0.54 -11.31 22.06
C ALA A 305 2.01 -10.86 21.95
N PHE A 306 2.46 -10.53 20.74
CA PHE A 306 3.81 -10.01 20.49
C PHE A 306 4.02 -8.64 21.16
N ALA A 307 3.12 -7.68 20.92
CA ALA A 307 3.22 -6.34 21.52
C ALA A 307 3.06 -6.35 23.05
N GLU A 308 2.20 -7.22 23.59
CA GLU A 308 2.03 -7.39 25.04
C GLU A 308 3.29 -7.96 25.70
N ALA A 309 4.00 -8.86 25.02
CA ALA A 309 5.26 -9.44 25.51
C ALA A 309 6.43 -8.45 25.45
N ASN A 310 6.44 -7.55 24.46
CA ASN A 310 7.48 -6.53 24.26
C ASN A 310 7.18 -5.20 24.97
N ARG A 311 6.21 -5.17 25.90
CA ARG A 311 5.96 -3.98 26.71
C ARG A 311 7.23 -3.56 27.46
N PRO A 312 7.57 -2.25 27.47
CA PRO A 312 8.63 -1.73 28.32
C PRO A 312 8.34 -2.13 29.77
N ARG A 313 9.18 -2.99 30.35
CA ARG A 313 9.03 -3.37 31.76
C ARG A 313 9.32 -2.11 32.58
N THR A 314 8.34 -1.64 33.35
CA THR A 314 8.57 -0.61 34.37
C THR A 314 9.74 -1.06 35.26
N PRO A 315 10.75 -0.23 35.54
CA PRO A 315 11.90 -0.67 36.32
C PRO A 315 11.47 -0.97 37.76
N ARG A 316 11.16 -2.24 38.04
CA ARG A 316 11.13 -2.75 39.40
C ARG A 316 12.57 -3.07 39.76
N HIS A 317 13.07 -2.44 40.82
CA HIS A 317 14.30 -2.86 41.51
C HIS A 317 14.34 -4.40 41.63
N HIS A 318 15.20 -5.07 40.87
CA HIS A 318 16.33 -5.89 41.36
C HIS A 318 16.81 -6.99 40.41
N THR A 319 18.14 -7.17 40.49
CA THR A 319 18.99 -8.34 40.23
C THR A 319 19.26 -8.77 38.79
N LYS A 320 20.55 -8.65 38.44
CA LYS A 320 21.24 -9.07 37.22
C LYS A 320 20.85 -10.49 36.80
N GLY A 321 20.11 -10.58 35.70
CA GLY A 321 19.82 -11.81 34.97
C GLY A 321 20.01 -11.52 33.48
N ASN A 322 21.02 -12.17 32.90
CA ASN A 322 21.52 -12.01 31.54
C ASN A 322 20.39 -12.07 30.49
N THR A 323 20.13 -10.96 29.80
CA THR A 323 19.19 -10.89 28.66
C THR A 323 19.99 -10.42 27.45
N ALA A 324 19.99 -11.20 26.37
CA ALA A 324 20.67 -10.83 25.13
C ALA A 324 20.06 -9.51 24.60
N MET A 325 20.92 -8.50 24.40
CA MET A 325 20.53 -7.15 24.01
C MET A 325 20.06 -7.11 22.56
N ALA A 326 18.96 -6.40 22.28
CA ALA A 326 18.54 -6.06 20.92
C ALA A 326 19.32 -4.81 20.47
N GLU A 327 20.27 -4.99 19.56
CA GLU A 327 20.99 -3.90 18.90
C GLU A 327 20.09 -3.27 17.82
N LEU A 328 20.04 -1.93 17.73
CA LEU A 328 19.35 -1.22 16.66
C LEU A 328 20.02 -1.51 15.32
N THR A 329 19.26 -2.06 14.38
CA THR A 329 19.71 -2.31 13.01
C THR A 329 19.39 -1.14 12.08
N LEU A 330 20.08 -1.05 10.94
CA LEU A 330 19.78 -0.03 9.91
C LEU A 330 18.35 -0.13 9.40
N ASP A 331 17.82 -1.34 9.22
CA ASP A 331 16.45 -1.55 8.76
C ASP A 331 15.42 -1.08 9.79
N GLU A 332 15.68 -1.28 11.08
CA GLU A 332 14.87 -0.69 12.15
C GLU A 332 14.94 0.83 12.14
N LEU A 333 16.14 1.41 12.01
CA LEU A 333 16.31 2.85 11.94
C LEU A 333 15.56 3.45 10.75
N LYS A 334 15.61 2.81 9.57
CA LYS A 334 14.84 3.22 8.39
C LYS A 334 13.33 3.31 8.68
N ARG A 335 12.78 2.37 9.45
CA ARG A 335 11.35 2.40 9.86
C ARG A 335 11.04 3.58 10.78
N PHE A 336 11.92 3.89 11.73
CA PHE A 336 11.75 5.05 12.61
C PHE A 336 11.81 6.37 11.83
N LEU A 337 12.81 6.50 10.95
CA LEU A 337 12.97 7.65 10.07
C LEU A 337 11.72 7.86 9.20
N LEU A 338 11.25 6.82 8.51
CA LEU A 338 10.05 6.93 7.66
C LEU A 338 8.80 7.33 8.47
N SER A 339 8.66 6.84 9.71
CA SER A 339 7.53 7.20 10.57
C SER A 339 7.57 8.63 11.09
N ALA A 340 8.75 9.22 11.24
CA ALA A 340 8.91 10.63 11.59
C ALA A 340 8.73 11.56 10.39
N ALA A 341 9.11 11.12 9.18
CA ALA A 341 8.94 11.87 7.94
C ALA A 341 7.48 12.03 7.48
N GLY A 342 6.61 11.07 7.80
CA GLY A 342 5.20 11.11 7.39
C GLY A 342 5.03 10.98 5.87
N ASP A 343 4.37 11.95 5.24
CA ASP A 343 4.03 11.95 3.81
C ASP A 343 5.02 12.72 2.91
N ASP A 344 6.18 13.15 3.44
CA ASP A 344 7.18 13.93 2.71
C ASP A 344 7.91 13.09 1.62
N GLU A 345 7.73 13.46 0.36
CA GLU A 345 8.32 12.81 -0.81
C GLU A 345 9.75 13.19 -1.12
N SER A 346 10.30 14.20 -0.44
CA SER A 346 11.73 14.50 -0.56
C SER A 346 12.58 13.42 0.12
N VAL A 347 11.97 12.56 0.93
CA VAL A 347 12.65 11.51 1.66
C VAL A 347 12.96 10.30 0.78
N GLU A 348 14.26 10.03 0.59
CA GLU A 348 14.77 8.90 -0.17
C GLU A 348 15.58 7.98 0.73
N LEU A 349 15.00 6.84 1.12
CA LEU A 349 15.63 5.86 2.00
C LEU A 349 16.02 4.56 1.29
N SER A 350 15.91 4.51 -0.05
CA SER A 350 16.35 3.34 -0.83
C SER A 350 17.87 3.27 -0.91
N GLY A 351 18.41 2.04 -0.98
CA GLY A 351 19.85 1.79 -1.11
C GLY A 351 20.67 1.97 0.17
N ASP A 352 21.97 2.25 -0.03
CA ASP A 352 22.96 2.48 1.02
C ASP A 352 22.95 3.95 1.46
N ILE A 353 22.34 4.19 2.62
CA ILE A 353 22.12 5.53 3.17
C ILE A 353 22.98 5.82 4.40
N LEU A 354 23.78 4.85 4.86
CA LEU A 354 24.45 4.88 6.17
C LEU A 354 25.23 6.16 6.41
N HIS A 355 25.92 6.65 5.38
CA HIS A 355 26.79 7.81 5.44
C HIS A 355 26.27 9.03 4.66
N VAL A 356 25.01 9.00 4.22
CA VAL A 356 24.38 10.14 3.56
C VAL A 356 23.83 11.05 4.65
N ARG A 357 24.01 12.37 4.51
CA ARG A 357 23.49 13.32 5.49
C ARG A 357 21.96 13.29 5.49
N LEU A 358 21.35 13.32 6.67
CA LEU A 358 19.90 13.29 6.84
C LEU A 358 19.21 14.42 6.06
N VAL A 359 19.83 15.61 6.00
CA VAL A 359 19.32 16.73 5.19
C VAL A 359 19.33 16.46 3.68
N ASP A 360 20.30 15.69 3.19
CA ASP A 360 20.38 15.29 1.77
C ASP A 360 19.40 14.14 1.46
N LEU A 361 19.00 13.38 2.49
CA LEU A 361 17.93 12.39 2.45
C LEU A 361 16.54 13.01 2.65
N GLY A 362 16.39 14.34 2.69
CA GLY A 362 15.11 15.03 2.82
C GLY A 362 14.59 15.22 4.25
N PHE A 363 15.37 14.93 5.28
CA PHE A 363 14.96 15.13 6.68
C PHE A 363 15.26 16.55 7.17
N ASP A 364 14.25 17.17 7.79
CA ASP A 364 14.45 18.40 8.56
C ASP A 364 14.80 18.11 10.03
N SER A 365 15.18 19.15 10.77
CA SER A 365 15.56 19.01 12.18
C SER A 365 14.42 18.49 13.06
N LEU A 366 13.15 18.75 12.71
CA LEU A 366 12.00 18.28 13.49
C LEU A 366 11.78 16.78 13.31
N ALA A 367 11.89 16.27 12.08
CA ALA A 367 11.81 14.84 11.78
C ALA A 367 12.94 14.06 12.47
N VAL A 368 14.15 14.62 12.53
CA VAL A 368 15.27 14.02 13.27
C VAL A 368 14.99 13.99 14.78
N ILE A 369 14.47 15.07 15.36
CA ILE A 369 14.10 15.12 16.79
C ILE A 369 12.97 14.12 17.12
N ASP A 370 11.95 14.01 16.26
CA ASP A 370 10.87 13.02 16.45
C ASP A 370 11.41 11.58 16.34
N THR A 371 12.30 11.31 15.38
CA THR A 371 12.99 10.02 15.24
C THR A 371 13.75 9.66 16.52
N LEU A 372 14.56 10.59 17.04
CA LEU A 372 15.30 10.42 18.29
C LEU A 372 14.37 10.13 19.47
N GLY A 373 13.29 10.92 19.62
CA GLY A 373 12.31 10.72 20.68
C GLY A 373 11.61 9.36 20.60
N ARG A 374 11.35 8.85 19.40
CA ARG A 374 10.78 7.50 19.19
C ARG A 374 11.79 6.41 19.55
N LEU A 375 13.06 6.57 19.17
CA LEU A 375 14.14 5.65 19.52
C LEU A 375 14.37 5.58 21.04
N GLU A 376 14.41 6.72 21.73
CA GLU A 376 14.51 6.78 23.19
C GLU A 376 13.36 6.00 23.86
N ARG A 377 12.12 6.19 23.41
CA ARG A 377 10.95 5.47 23.93
C ARG A 377 11.01 3.97 23.66
N HIS A 378 11.41 3.59 22.44
CA HIS A 378 11.45 2.19 22.02
C HIS A 378 12.51 1.38 22.78
N PHE A 379 13.73 1.92 22.94
CA PHE A 379 14.81 1.24 23.65
C PHE A 379 14.83 1.49 25.16
N GLY A 380 14.00 2.40 25.66
CA GLY A 380 13.97 2.77 27.08
C GLY A 380 15.26 3.47 27.55
N VAL A 381 15.97 4.13 26.64
CA VAL A 381 17.23 4.85 26.90
C VAL A 381 17.04 6.36 26.76
N LYS A 382 17.95 7.13 27.35
CA LYS A 382 18.04 8.59 27.21
C LYS A 382 19.32 8.91 26.45
N LEU A 383 19.21 9.57 25.31
CA LEU A 383 20.37 9.96 24.51
C LEU A 383 20.96 11.26 25.09
N PRO A 384 22.29 11.35 25.31
CA PRO A 384 22.94 12.59 25.73
C PRO A 384 22.74 13.71 24.72
N GLU A 385 22.58 14.96 25.19
CA GLU A 385 22.38 16.14 24.34
C GLU A 385 23.56 16.38 23.37
N GLU A 386 24.77 16.01 23.79
CA GLU A 386 25.97 16.00 22.95
C GLU A 386 25.86 14.99 21.81
N ALA A 387 25.32 13.79 22.08
CA ALA A 387 25.16 12.74 21.09
C ALA A 387 24.03 13.04 20.09
N THR A 388 23.04 13.87 20.45
CA THR A 388 21.94 14.26 19.56
C THR A 388 22.28 15.48 18.69
N THR A 389 23.19 16.34 19.14
CA THR A 389 23.64 17.52 18.39
C THR A 389 24.67 17.20 17.30
N GLU A 390 25.38 16.08 17.43
CA GLU A 390 26.36 15.59 16.44
C GLU A 390 25.75 14.67 15.37
N VAL A 391 24.44 14.41 15.40
CA VAL A 391 23.79 13.53 14.43
C VAL A 391 23.65 14.22 13.08
N GLU A 392 24.44 13.78 12.11
CA GLU A 392 24.30 14.22 10.71
C GLU A 392 23.86 13.10 9.77
N THR A 393 24.13 11.83 10.12
CA THR A 393 23.89 10.66 9.27
C THR A 393 23.13 9.53 9.99
N PRO A 394 22.53 8.58 9.26
CA PRO A 394 21.97 7.37 9.87
C PRO A 394 22.99 6.55 10.67
N ALA A 395 24.27 6.52 10.26
CA ALA A 395 25.33 5.87 11.03
C ALA A 395 25.53 6.51 12.41
N ASP A 396 25.41 7.84 12.52
CA ASP A 396 25.51 8.55 13.79
C ASP A 396 24.35 8.20 14.72
N LEU A 397 23.13 8.10 14.19
CA LEU A 397 21.94 7.62 14.93
C LEU A 397 22.14 6.20 15.45
N LEU A 398 22.58 5.28 14.58
CA LEU A 398 22.87 3.90 14.97
C LEU A 398 23.90 3.84 16.09
N ALA A 399 25.01 4.55 15.94
CA ALA A 399 26.10 4.56 16.90
C ALA A 399 25.67 5.18 18.25
N ALA A 400 24.90 6.28 18.22
CA ALA A 400 24.42 6.94 19.42
C ALA A 400 23.49 6.04 20.23
N VAL A 401 22.51 5.40 19.56
CA VAL A 401 21.55 4.51 20.22
C VAL A 401 22.22 3.23 20.70
N ASN A 402 22.99 2.54 19.85
CA ASN A 402 23.61 1.27 20.23
C ASN A 402 24.62 1.43 21.36
N ARG A 403 25.31 2.58 21.43
CA ARG A 403 26.18 2.89 22.58
C ARG A 403 25.38 3.00 23.87
N GLN A 404 24.26 3.73 23.87
CA GLN A 404 23.42 3.88 25.06
C GLN A 404 22.74 2.57 25.45
N VAL A 405 22.29 1.77 24.48
CA VAL A 405 21.72 0.43 24.74
C VAL A 405 22.77 -0.48 25.37
N ALA A 406 24.02 -0.45 24.89
CA ALA A 406 25.12 -1.23 25.47
C ALA A 406 25.54 -0.74 26.86
N GLU A 407 25.49 0.57 27.13
CA GLU A 407 25.80 1.17 28.44
C GLU A 407 24.70 0.91 29.49
N ALA A 408 23.45 0.75 29.05
CA ALA A 408 22.30 0.51 29.92
C ALA A 408 22.12 -0.97 30.35
N ALA A 409 22.86 -1.90 29.75
CA ALA A 409 22.84 -3.33 30.06
C ALA A 409 23.86 -3.73 31.14
#